data_AF-B6GAD9-F1
#
_entry.id   AF-B6GAD9-F1
#
_cell.length_a   1.000
_cell.length_b   1.000
_cell.length_c   1.000
_cell.angle_alpha   90.00
_cell.angle_beta   90.00
_cell.angle_gamma   90.00
#
_symmetry.space_group_name_H-M   'P 1'
#
loop_
_entity.id
_entity.type
_entity.pdbx_description
1 polymer ?
#
loop_
_entity_poly.entity_id
_entity_poly.type
_entity_poly.pdbx_seq_one_letter_code
_entity_poly.pdbx_strand_id
1 'polypeptide(L)'
;MAMPHMEPISEMQRNSASLTERATQTKEPIYLTKHGKASVVLIDAEEFDRRMSYRDAIIEREQDRYAGIMQGHSQIAQGDGVPLGTALRQLEETWGM
;
A
#
# COMPACT_ATOMS: atom_id res chain seq x y z
N MET A 1 3.48 3.13 18.41
CA MET A 1 2.26 2.94 17.59
C MET A 1 1.09 3.28 18.48
N ALA A 2 0.30 4.32 18.18
CA ALA A 2 -0.86 4.65 18.98
C ALA A 2 -1.85 3.47 18.93
N MET A 3 -2.49 3.16 20.06
CA MET A 3 -3.51 2.12 20.07
C MET A 3 -4.69 2.57 19.21
N PRO A 4 -5.16 1.75 18.26
CA PRO A 4 -6.30 2.11 17.44
C PRO A 4 -7.53 2.27 18.31
N HIS A 5 -8.38 3.24 17.98
CA HIS A 5 -9.61 3.45 18.71
C HIS A 5 -10.57 2.26 18.49
N MET A 6 -11.09 1.69 19.58
CA MET A 6 -11.94 0.50 19.54
C MET A 6 -13.28 0.78 20.19
N GLU A 7 -14.36 0.30 19.58
CA GLU A 7 -15.73 0.39 20.10
C GLU A 7 -16.45 -0.95 19.91
N PRO A 8 -17.43 -1.32 20.76
CA PRO A 8 -18.29 -2.47 20.50
C PRO A 8 -19.10 -2.28 19.21
N ILE A 9 -19.34 -3.34 18.45
CA ILE A 9 -20.16 -3.27 17.22
C ILE A 9 -21.62 -2.83 17.51
N SER A 10 -22.10 -3.03 18.74
CA SER A 10 -23.39 -2.51 19.18
C SER A 10 -23.45 -0.98 19.21
N GLU A 11 -22.32 -0.28 19.35
CA GLU A 11 -22.26 1.18 19.29
C GLU A 11 -22.62 1.72 17.90
N MET A 12 -22.34 0.97 16.84
CA MET A 12 -22.79 1.34 15.50
C MET A 12 -24.32 1.46 15.41
N GLN A 13 -25.06 0.60 16.11
CA GLN A 13 -26.52 0.66 16.12
C GLN A 13 -27.06 1.82 16.97
N ARG A 14 -26.34 2.19 18.05
CA ARG A 14 -26.79 3.19 19.03
C ARG A 14 -26.39 4.61 18.64
N ASN A 15 -25.19 4.77 18.09
CA ASN A 15 -24.50 6.05 17.92
C ASN A 15 -23.86 6.20 16.52
N SER A 16 -24.52 5.70 15.47
CA SER A 16 -24.01 5.72 14.09
C SER A 16 -23.59 7.11 13.60
N ALA A 17 -24.38 8.15 13.91
CA ALA A 17 -24.09 9.52 13.48
C ALA A 17 -22.77 10.04 14.05
N SER A 18 -22.59 9.90 15.37
CA SER A 18 -21.35 10.33 16.06
C SER A 18 -20.14 9.54 15.59
N LEU A 19 -20.27 8.22 15.41
CA LEU A 19 -19.18 7.37 14.90
C LEU A 19 -18.79 7.76 13.47
N THR A 20 -19.77 8.04 12.62
CA THR A 20 -19.53 8.49 11.24
C THR A 20 -18.85 9.84 11.21
N GLU A 21 -19.33 10.81 12.00
CA GLU A 21 -18.73 12.14 12.12
C GLU A 21 -17.27 12.06 12.60
N ARG A 22 -16.99 11.23 13.61
CA ARG A 22 -15.62 11.02 14.08
C ARG A 22 -14.73 10.43 12.99
N ALA A 23 -15.20 9.40 12.28
CA ALA A 23 -14.45 8.77 11.19
C ALA A 23 -14.16 9.77 10.05
N THR A 24 -15.12 10.61 9.67
CA THR A 24 -14.95 11.61 8.59
C THR A 24 -14.12 12.81 9.00
N GLN A 25 -14.19 13.26 10.24
CA GLN A 25 -13.38 14.40 10.73
C GLN A 25 -11.94 14.01 11.02
N THR A 26 -11.72 12.89 11.71
CA THR A 26 -10.37 12.48 12.11
C THR A 26 -9.63 11.78 10.99
N LYS A 27 -10.35 11.18 10.03
CA LYS A 27 -9.80 10.30 9.00
C LYS A 27 -9.02 9.11 9.58
N GLU A 28 -9.21 8.81 10.87
CA GLU A 28 -8.61 7.67 11.55
C GLU A 28 -9.58 6.49 11.64
N PRO A 29 -9.11 5.25 11.49
CA PRO A 29 -9.96 4.07 11.53
C PRO A 29 -10.46 3.78 12.95
N ILE A 30 -11.74 3.44 13.05
CA ILE A 30 -12.40 2.96 14.27
C ILE A 30 -12.62 1.46 14.15
N TYR A 31 -12.04 0.68 15.08
CA TYR A 31 -12.15 -0.76 15.08
C TYR A 31 -13.37 -1.20 15.90
N LEU A 32 -14.37 -1.75 15.21
CA LEU A 32 -15.56 -2.28 15.84
C LEU A 32 -15.34 -3.72 16.27
N THR A 33 -15.61 -3.99 17.54
CA THR A 33 -15.33 -5.26 18.19
C THR A 33 -16.59 -6.09 18.41
N LYS A 34 -16.48 -7.40 18.24
CA LYS A 34 -17.50 -8.39 18.62
C LYS A 34 -16.84 -9.40 19.54
N HIS A 35 -17.38 -9.57 20.75
CA HIS A 35 -16.78 -10.43 21.79
C HIS A 35 -15.30 -10.08 22.08
N GLY A 36 -14.98 -8.78 22.14
CA GLY A 36 -13.63 -8.28 22.44
C GLY A 36 -12.61 -8.42 21.31
N LYS A 37 -13.00 -8.92 20.14
CA LYS A 37 -12.13 -9.02 18.95
C LYS A 37 -12.57 -8.04 17.87
N ALA A 38 -11.61 -7.37 17.24
CA ALA A 38 -11.87 -6.55 16.07
C ALA A 38 -12.56 -7.39 14.98
N SER A 39 -13.63 -6.84 14.39
CA SER A 39 -14.48 -7.53 13.43
C SER A 39 -14.77 -6.70 12.18
N VAL A 40 -14.90 -5.38 12.35
CA VAL A 40 -15.16 -4.42 11.27
C VAL A 40 -14.33 -3.18 11.55
N VAL A 41 -13.90 -2.48 10.50
CA VAL A 41 -13.27 -1.16 10.61
C VAL A 41 -14.20 -0.14 9.95
N LEU A 42 -14.54 0.92 10.68
CA LEU A 42 -15.19 2.10 10.14
C LEU A 42 -14.12 3.14 9.84
N ILE A 43 -14.11 3.64 8.62
CA ILE A 43 -13.23 4.72 8.17
C ILE A 43 -14.00 5.56 7.15
N ASP A 44 -13.61 6.82 7.03
CA ASP A 44 -14.03 7.68 5.94
C ASP A 44 -13.77 7.03 4.56
N ALA A 45 -14.73 7.10 3.66
CA ALA A 45 -14.67 6.43 2.36
C ALA A 45 -13.54 6.97 1.48
N GLU A 46 -13.39 8.30 1.39
CA GLU A 46 -12.34 8.91 0.57
C GLU A 46 -10.95 8.58 1.11
N GLU A 47 -10.79 8.58 2.43
CA GLU A 47 -9.53 8.18 3.06
C GLU A 47 -9.23 6.69 2.87
N PHE A 48 -10.25 5.83 2.91
CA PHE A 48 -10.09 4.41 2.56
C PHE A 48 -9.57 4.24 1.14
N ASP A 49 -10.21 4.90 0.18
CA ASP A 49 -9.82 4.83 -1.24
C ASP A 49 -8.39 5.37 -1.43
N ARG A 50 -8.04 6.49 -0.78
CA ARG A 50 -6.69 7.05 -0.80
C ARG A 50 -5.65 6.09 -0.24
N ARG A 51 -5.93 5.43 0.89
CA ARG A 51 -5.02 4.44 1.48
C ARG A 51 -4.86 3.22 0.57
N MET A 52 -5.94 2.77 -0.07
CA MET A 52 -5.90 1.65 -1.02
C MET A 52 -5.12 2.03 -2.29
N SER A 53 -5.27 3.24 -2.82
CA SER A 53 -4.53 3.66 -4.02
C SER A 53 -3.02 3.65 -3.82
N TYR A 54 -2.52 4.01 -2.63
CA TYR A 54 -1.09 3.89 -2.35
C TYR A 54 -0.62 2.45 -2.30
N ARG A 55 -1.43 1.56 -1.72
CA ARG A 55 -1.13 0.13 -1.68
C ARG A 55 -1.05 -0.44 -3.09
N ASP A 56 -2.00 -0.08 -3.95
CA ASP A 56 -2.03 -0.56 -5.33
C ASP A 56 -0.82 -0.05 -6.12
N ALA A 57 -0.48 1.24 -6.00
CA ALA A 57 0.70 1.82 -6.63
C ALA A 57 2.02 1.16 -6.17
N ILE A 58 2.11 0.78 -4.88
CA ILE A 58 3.26 0.03 -4.37
C ILE A 58 3.32 -1.36 -5.00
N ILE A 59 2.19 -2.07 -5.05
CA ILE A 59 2.13 -3.41 -5.64
C ILE A 59 2.51 -3.37 -7.12
N GLU A 60 1.99 -2.42 -7.89
CA GLU A 60 2.32 -2.23 -9.30
C GLU A 60 3.81 -1.99 -9.49
N ARG A 61 4.39 -1.04 -8.73
CA ARG A 61 5.84 -0.76 -8.77
C ARG A 61 6.69 -1.98 -8.43
N GLU A 62 6.27 -2.78 -7.45
CA GLU A 62 6.98 -3.99 -7.05
C GLU A 62 6.89 -5.08 -8.12
N GLN A 63 5.73 -5.22 -8.78
CA GLN A 63 5.53 -6.14 -9.91
C GLN A 63 6.41 -5.76 -11.10
N ASP A 64 6.44 -4.48 -11.47
CA ASP A 64 7.29 -3.98 -12.56
C ASP A 64 8.77 -4.22 -12.27
N ARG A 65 9.20 -3.93 -11.04
CA ARG A 65 10.59 -4.17 -10.61
C ARG A 65 10.93 -5.65 -10.65
N TYR A 66 10.04 -6.51 -10.18
CA TYR A 66 10.23 -7.95 -10.24
C TYR A 66 10.31 -8.45 -11.69
N ALA A 67 9.41 -7.98 -12.56
CA ALA A 67 9.41 -8.32 -13.98
C ALA A 67 10.72 -7.91 -14.67
N GLY A 68 11.21 -6.69 -14.41
CA GLY A 68 12.50 -6.22 -14.95
C GLY A 68 13.69 -7.05 -14.48
N ILE A 69 13.73 -7.45 -13.20
CA ILE A 69 14.77 -8.33 -12.65
C ILE A 69 14.73 -9.70 -13.35
N MET A 70 13.54 -10.30 -13.47
CA MET A 70 13.37 -11.60 -14.11
C MET A 70 13.74 -11.56 -15.59
N GLN A 71 13.38 -10.48 -16.29
CA GLN A 71 13.80 -10.25 -17.67
C GLN A 71 15.33 -10.20 -17.78
N GLY A 72 16.00 -9.42 -16.91
CA GLY A 72 17.47 -9.35 -16.89
C GLY A 72 18.13 -10.72 -16.63
N HIS A 73 17.59 -11.51 -15.71
CA HIS A 73 18.05 -12.88 -15.50
C HIS A 73 17.90 -13.76 -16.75
N SER A 74 16.76 -13.65 -17.44
CA SER A 74 16.51 -14.40 -18.67
C SER A 74 17.49 -14.01 -19.78
N GLN A 75 17.73 -12.72 -19.98
CA GLN A 75 18.69 -12.19 -20.97
C GLN A 75 20.11 -12.69 -20.69
N ILE A 76 20.56 -12.62 -19.43
CA ILE A 76 21.89 -13.14 -19.05
C ILE A 76 21.98 -14.65 -19.33
N ALA A 77 20.94 -15.42 -18.98
CA ALA A 77 20.91 -16.86 -19.23
C ALA A 77 20.92 -17.21 -20.73
N GLN A 78 20.34 -16.35 -21.57
CA GLN A 78 20.34 -16.48 -23.04
C GLN A 78 21.64 -15.98 -23.69
N GLY A 79 22.52 -15.32 -22.93
CA GLY A 79 23.77 -14.75 -23.45
C GLY A 79 23.63 -13.33 -24.00
N ASP A 80 22.46 -12.70 -23.84
CA ASP A 80 22.16 -11.34 -24.32
C ASP A 80 22.69 -10.24 -23.38
N GLY A 81 23.50 -10.62 -22.39
CA GLY A 81 24.16 -9.67 -21.49
C GLY A 81 25.28 -8.90 -22.18
N VAL A 82 25.56 -7.70 -21.68
CA VAL A 82 26.73 -6.90 -22.10
C VAL A 82 27.78 -6.89 -20.98
N PRO A 83 29.08 -6.71 -21.30
CA PRO A 83 30.11 -6.50 -20.29
C PRO A 83 29.78 -5.31 -19.37
N LEU A 84 30.05 -5.45 -18.07
CA LEU A 84 29.72 -4.43 -17.06
C LEU A 84 30.25 -3.04 -17.40
N GLY A 85 31.50 -2.94 -17.89
CA GLY A 85 32.08 -1.65 -18.27
C GLY A 85 31.35 -0.95 -19.42
N THR A 86 30.76 -1.73 -20.34
CA THR A 86 29.91 -1.19 -21.42
C THR A 86 28.58 -0.68 -20.85
N ALA A 87 27.95 -1.46 -19.97
CA ALA A 87 26.69 -1.06 -19.33
C ALA A 87 26.84 0.22 -18.50
N LEU A 88 27.91 0.35 -17.70
CA LEU A 88 28.15 1.54 -16.88
C LEU A 88 28.32 2.80 -17.74
N ARG A 89 29.06 2.71 -18.84
CA ARG A 89 29.24 3.82 -19.77
C ARG A 89 27.91 4.27 -20.41
N GLN A 90 27.07 3.32 -20.81
CA GLN A 90 25.76 3.62 -21.37
C GLN A 90 24.84 4.32 -20.36
N LEU A 91 24.90 3.94 -19.08
CA LEU A 91 24.13 4.60 -18.02
C LEU A 91 24.59 6.04 -17.80
N GLU A 92 25.90 6.28 -17.76
CA GLU A 92 26.49 7.63 -17.66
C GLU A 92 26.07 8.52 -18.84
N GLU A 93 26.15 7.99 -20.07
CA GLU A 93 25.76 8.71 -21.28
C GLU A 93 24.25 9.03 -21.34
N THR A 94 23.40 8.14 -20.83
CA THR A 94 21.94 8.28 -20.95
C THR A 94 21.34 9.10 -19.81
N TRP A 95 21.86 8.96 -18.58
CA TRP A 95 21.25 9.52 -17.37
C TRP A 95 22.20 10.37 -16.53
N GLY A 96 23.48 10.49 -16.90
CA GLY A 96 24.48 11.27 -16.15
C GLY A 96 24.78 10.72 -14.76
N MET A 97 24.57 9.42 -14.55
CA MET A 97 24.89 8.70 -13.30
C MET A 97 26.27 8.09 -13.31
#